data_AF-A0AAN8YQD3-F1
#
_entry.id   AF-A0AAN8YQD3-F1
#
_cell.length_a   1.000
_cell.length_b   1.000
_cell.length_c   1.000
_cell.angle_alpha   90.00
_cell.angle_beta   90.00
_cell.angle_gamma   90.00
#
_symmetry.space_group_name_H-M   'P 1'
#
loop_
_entity.id
_entity.type
_entity.pdbx_description
1 polymer ?
#
loop_
_entity_poly.entity_id
_entity_poly.type
_entity_poly.pdbx_seq_one_letter_code
_entity_poly.pdbx_strand_id
1 'polypeptide(L)'
;MEMYSLLTGCWCLLPQRNQVLRRGVHNNNLGPCKCGTKPDSQTDRRSKKGTHSTSAMGSDPEKLISKADKLTKLSFTRWSIDWKSATGLYEQAANGFRLAKCYEKAKEAFEKASKGQEMLSSPWDAAKHMESAATMAKELGNWKEVADFYRRASELYNECGRAQPASDALGKGARALEDGAPDVAVQLYTEACAILEEDGKEQMAFDLYRDAARVYLKLEKYEDAATILISLALAADKCSATHSQCKAYLSAIIVYLYAHDFKQAEKCYNDCCQVEVFLNSDQGRCAGKLLSAYADGDVEDIKRVSQSSTVSNLDHMIIKIARKLPTGDVSALKNEAMKDNEDPLDEDDLT
;
A
#
# COMPACT_ATOMS: atom_id res chain seq x y z
N MET A 1 26.23 26.06 -23.68
CA MET A 1 26.92 24.89 -23.08
C MET A 1 27.29 25.28 -21.66
N GLU A 2 27.27 24.32 -20.75
CA GLU A 2 27.67 24.45 -19.33
C GLU A 2 26.88 25.45 -18.47
N MET A 3 25.84 24.95 -17.79
CA MET A 3 25.63 25.17 -16.35
C MET A 3 24.55 24.19 -15.85
N TYR A 4 24.97 22.97 -15.52
CA TYR A 4 24.17 22.00 -14.75
C TYR A 4 24.98 21.61 -13.51
N SER A 5 24.73 22.31 -12.40
CA SER A 5 25.20 21.96 -11.07
C SER A 5 24.33 22.68 -10.03
N LEU A 6 24.23 22.13 -8.82
CA LEU A 6 23.41 22.63 -7.68
C LEU A 6 21.91 22.29 -7.67
N LEU A 7 21.55 21.02 -7.90
CA LEU A 7 20.31 20.42 -7.33
C LEU A 7 20.58 19.02 -6.74
N THR A 8 21.50 18.95 -5.77
CA THR A 8 21.71 17.75 -4.92
C THR A 8 21.94 18.20 -3.48
N GLY A 9 20.86 18.37 -2.70
CA GLY A 9 20.96 19.08 -1.42
C GLY A 9 19.84 18.90 -0.40
N CYS A 10 19.05 17.80 -0.41
CA CYS A 10 18.28 17.27 0.74
C CYS A 10 17.43 16.03 0.38
N TRP A 11 18.03 14.97 -0.16
CA TRP A 11 17.36 13.68 -0.40
C TRP A 11 18.22 12.50 0.08
N CYS A 12 18.53 12.49 1.38
CA CYS A 12 19.31 11.43 2.03
C CYS A 12 18.72 11.11 3.41
N LEU A 13 17.78 10.15 3.47
CA LEU A 13 17.55 9.27 4.63
C LEU A 13 16.54 8.14 4.30
N LEU A 14 16.88 7.31 3.31
CA LEU A 14 16.29 5.98 3.10
C LEU A 14 17.44 4.96 2.99
N PRO A 15 17.46 3.84 3.74
CA PRO A 15 18.64 2.99 3.81
C PRO A 15 18.85 2.16 2.54
N GLN A 16 19.99 2.35 1.86
CA GLN A 16 20.43 1.43 0.82
C GLN A 16 20.71 0.04 1.41
N ARG A 17 20.20 -1.03 0.76
CA ARG A 17 20.85 -2.35 0.87
C ARG A 17 20.70 -3.23 -0.37
N ASN A 18 21.86 -3.59 -0.92
CA ASN A 18 22.17 -4.72 -1.80
C ASN A 18 21.58 -4.75 -3.23
N GLN A 19 22.34 -4.16 -4.17
CA GLN A 19 22.44 -4.69 -5.53
C GLN A 19 23.19 -6.04 -5.54
N VAL A 20 22.67 -7.07 -6.22
CA VAL A 20 23.45 -8.24 -6.67
C VAL A 20 23.06 -8.67 -8.10
N LEU A 21 23.92 -8.30 -9.05
CA LEU A 21 24.32 -9.00 -10.29
C LEU A 21 23.34 -9.96 -11.04
N ARG A 22 22.93 -9.49 -12.23
CA ARG A 22 22.98 -10.18 -13.56
C ARG A 22 22.50 -11.65 -13.71
N ARG A 23 21.54 -11.87 -14.63
CA ARG A 23 21.73 -12.39 -16.01
C ARG A 23 20.37 -12.64 -16.68
N GLY A 24 20.25 -12.37 -17.98
CA GLY A 24 19.00 -12.57 -18.73
C GLY A 24 18.86 -13.98 -19.32
N VAL A 25 17.61 -14.42 -19.50
CA VAL A 25 17.22 -15.60 -20.28
C VAL A 25 15.98 -15.27 -21.10
N HIS A 26 15.98 -15.86 -22.29
CA HIS A 26 15.07 -15.70 -23.41
C HIS A 26 13.58 -15.92 -23.18
N ASN A 27 12.84 -15.23 -24.06
CA ASN A 27 11.44 -15.38 -24.44
C ASN A 27 11.00 -16.84 -24.67
N ASN A 28 9.79 -17.21 -24.24
CA ASN A 28 9.07 -18.35 -24.84
C ASN A 28 7.54 -18.26 -24.65
N ASN A 29 6.81 -18.65 -25.70
CA ASN A 29 5.36 -18.52 -25.85
C ASN A 29 4.55 -19.33 -24.82
N LEU A 30 3.44 -18.74 -24.34
CA LEU A 30 2.28 -19.49 -23.85
C LEU A 30 0.98 -18.90 -24.42
N GLY A 31 0.15 -19.76 -25.01
CA GLY A 31 -1.12 -19.39 -25.65
C GLY A 31 -2.29 -19.20 -24.68
N PRO A 32 -3.43 -18.65 -25.15
CA PRO A 32 -4.49 -18.16 -24.28
C PRO A 32 -5.44 -19.25 -23.78
N CYS A 33 -5.63 -19.32 -22.46
CA CYS A 33 -6.74 -20.06 -21.86
C CYS A 33 -8.02 -19.20 -21.85
N LYS A 34 -9.08 -19.66 -22.51
CA LYS A 34 -10.36 -18.93 -22.61
C LYS A 34 -11.24 -19.21 -21.40
N CYS A 35 -11.69 -18.15 -20.73
CA CYS A 35 -12.76 -18.20 -19.73
C CYS A 35 -14.12 -18.15 -20.45
N GLY A 36 -15.07 -19.02 -20.06
CA GLY A 36 -16.44 -19.06 -20.60
C GLY A 36 -17.48 -19.12 -19.49
N THR A 37 -18.51 -18.26 -19.59
CA THR A 37 -19.54 -18.03 -18.56
C THR A 37 -20.76 -18.96 -18.67
N LYS A 38 -21.51 -19.09 -17.55
CA LYS A 38 -22.83 -19.76 -17.46
C LYS A 38 -23.91 -19.05 -18.32
N PRO A 39 -25.04 -19.70 -18.69
CA PRO A 39 -26.23 -19.78 -17.81
C PRO A 39 -27.04 -21.12 -17.90
N ASP A 40 -28.21 -21.29 -17.27
CA ASP A 40 -28.49 -21.42 -15.82
C ASP A 40 -29.92 -22.01 -15.54
N SER A 41 -30.37 -22.06 -14.28
CA SER A 41 -31.75 -22.34 -13.77
C SER A 41 -32.32 -23.77 -13.72
N GLN A 42 -32.82 -24.19 -12.54
CA GLN A 42 -34.24 -24.57 -12.33
C GLN A 42 -34.62 -24.69 -10.83
N THR A 43 -35.93 -24.84 -10.58
CA THR A 43 -36.64 -24.46 -9.35
C THR A 43 -36.95 -25.58 -8.33
N ASP A 44 -36.89 -25.20 -7.05
CA ASP A 44 -37.86 -25.48 -5.98
C ASP A 44 -38.22 -26.94 -5.59
N ARG A 45 -37.97 -27.30 -4.32
CA ARG A 45 -39.04 -27.73 -3.38
C ARG A 45 -38.59 -27.84 -1.92
N ARG A 46 -39.52 -27.46 -1.04
CA ARG A 46 -39.40 -27.36 0.42
C ARG A 46 -39.67 -28.71 1.13
N SER A 47 -38.83 -29.09 2.09
CA SER A 47 -39.23 -30.07 3.12
C SER A 47 -38.49 -29.81 4.45
N LYS A 48 -39.24 -29.76 5.56
CA LYS A 48 -38.71 -29.62 6.93
C LYS A 48 -38.51 -31.01 7.53
N LYS A 49 -37.34 -31.30 8.15
CA LYS A 49 -37.20 -32.24 9.28
C LYS A 49 -35.80 -32.17 9.91
N GLY A 50 -35.75 -32.33 11.23
CA GLY A 50 -34.60 -32.85 11.97
C GLY A 50 -33.42 -31.89 12.24
N THR A 51 -33.37 -31.33 13.44
CA THR A 51 -32.11 -30.85 14.03
C THR A 51 -31.24 -32.05 14.43
N HIS A 52 -30.36 -32.47 13.52
CA HIS A 52 -29.18 -33.25 13.85
C HIS A 52 -27.95 -32.57 13.25
N SER A 53 -26.88 -32.50 14.03
CA SER A 53 -25.57 -32.01 13.57
C SER A 53 -24.98 -33.01 12.57
N THR A 54 -25.31 -32.86 11.29
CA THR A 54 -24.67 -33.60 10.21
C THR A 54 -23.22 -33.13 10.08
N SER A 55 -22.31 -33.90 10.66
CA SER A 55 -20.87 -33.81 10.39
C SER A 55 -20.65 -33.82 8.87
N ALA A 56 -20.02 -32.78 8.34
CA ALA A 56 -19.65 -32.75 6.93
C ALA A 56 -18.79 -33.98 6.60
N MET A 57 -19.09 -34.63 5.48
CA MET A 57 -18.53 -35.92 5.09
C MET A 57 -17.12 -35.78 4.49
N GLY A 58 -16.24 -35.08 5.20
CA GLY A 58 -14.81 -34.96 4.92
C GLY A 58 -14.00 -35.90 5.82
N SER A 59 -12.80 -36.26 5.37
CA SER A 59 -11.85 -36.95 6.24
C SER A 59 -11.44 -36.05 7.40
N ASP A 60 -11.44 -36.61 8.61
CA ASP A 60 -11.02 -35.94 9.85
C ASP A 60 -9.68 -35.20 9.66
N PRO A 61 -9.64 -33.86 9.81
CA PRO A 61 -8.44 -33.07 9.60
C PRO A 61 -7.23 -33.51 10.44
N GLU A 62 -7.42 -34.00 11.67
CA GLU A 62 -6.30 -34.47 12.48
C GLU A 62 -5.70 -35.78 11.94
N LYS A 63 -6.55 -36.66 11.39
CA LYS A 63 -6.08 -37.87 10.69
C LYS A 63 -5.35 -37.53 9.40
N LEU A 64 -5.79 -36.48 8.69
CA LEU A 64 -5.09 -35.96 7.50
C LEU A 64 -3.70 -35.41 7.86
N ILE A 65 -3.58 -34.58 8.90
CA ILE A 65 -2.27 -34.12 9.42
C ILE A 65 -1.39 -35.30 9.83
N SER A 66 -1.90 -36.25 10.62
CA SER A 66 -1.11 -37.42 11.05
C SER A 66 -0.60 -38.26 9.87
N LYS A 67 -1.40 -38.38 8.80
CA LYS A 67 -1.00 -39.06 7.56
C LYS A 67 0.08 -38.26 6.80
N ALA A 68 -0.08 -36.94 6.71
CA ALA A 68 0.89 -36.06 6.06
C ALA A 68 2.24 -35.98 6.82
N ASP A 69 2.21 -35.84 8.15
CA ASP A 69 3.39 -35.83 9.02
C ASP A 69 4.15 -37.18 8.97
N LYS A 70 3.44 -38.30 8.77
CA LYS A 70 4.09 -39.59 8.48
C LYS A 70 4.83 -39.52 7.14
N LEU A 71 4.22 -38.97 6.08
CA LEU A 71 4.79 -38.86 4.73
C LEU A 71 5.97 -37.88 4.63
N THR A 72 6.13 -36.95 5.59
CA THR A 72 7.30 -36.03 5.68
C THR A 72 8.46 -36.56 6.53
N LYS A 73 8.25 -37.57 7.39
CA LYS A 73 9.30 -38.13 8.27
C LYS A 73 9.90 -39.44 7.74
N LEU A 74 11.21 -39.49 7.52
CA LEU A 74 11.94 -40.71 7.18
C LEU A 74 11.74 -41.80 8.24
N SER A 75 11.75 -43.07 7.83
CA SER A 75 11.57 -44.22 8.71
C SER A 75 12.30 -45.45 8.16
N PHE A 76 12.50 -46.48 8.98
CA PHE A 76 13.22 -47.71 8.58
C PHE A 76 12.64 -48.38 7.32
N THR A 77 11.35 -48.20 7.04
CA THR A 77 10.66 -48.69 5.84
C THR A 77 10.37 -47.62 4.78
N ARG A 78 10.69 -46.33 5.03
CA ARG A 78 10.54 -45.26 4.02
C ARG A 78 11.75 -44.33 3.99
N TRP A 79 12.55 -44.51 2.94
CA TRP A 79 13.86 -43.90 2.73
C TRP A 79 13.80 -42.64 1.85
N SER A 80 12.60 -42.26 1.39
CA SER A 80 12.30 -41.03 0.66
C SER A 80 11.13 -40.28 1.30
N ILE A 81 11.04 -38.97 1.05
CA ILE A 81 9.93 -38.12 1.50
C ILE A 81 8.98 -37.89 0.34
N ASP A 82 7.68 -38.15 0.54
CA ASP A 82 6.64 -37.89 -0.46
C ASP A 82 5.97 -36.55 -0.15
N TRP A 83 6.64 -35.47 -0.56
CA TRP A 83 6.12 -34.11 -0.43
C TRP A 83 4.82 -33.92 -1.22
N LYS A 84 4.68 -34.54 -2.40
CA LYS A 84 3.50 -34.35 -3.26
C LYS A 84 2.22 -34.84 -2.58
N SER A 85 2.24 -36.05 -2.01
CA SER A 85 1.10 -36.57 -1.27
C SER A 85 0.91 -35.87 0.08
N ALA A 86 1.99 -35.46 0.75
CA ALA A 86 1.91 -34.75 2.02
C ALA A 86 1.27 -33.35 1.88
N THR A 87 1.71 -32.55 0.91
CA THR A 87 1.19 -31.21 0.62
C THR A 87 -0.33 -31.22 0.39
N GLY A 88 -0.81 -32.11 -0.49
CA GLY A 88 -2.25 -32.22 -0.76
C GLY A 88 -3.08 -32.67 0.45
N LEU A 89 -2.48 -33.39 1.41
CA LEU A 89 -3.14 -33.75 2.68
C LEU A 89 -3.13 -32.59 3.69
N TYR A 90 -2.03 -31.83 3.77
CA TYR A 90 -1.97 -30.61 4.60
C TYR A 90 -2.99 -29.57 4.12
N GLU A 91 -3.10 -29.33 2.82
CA GLU A 91 -4.09 -28.41 2.25
C GLU A 91 -5.54 -28.83 2.56
N GLN A 92 -5.87 -30.12 2.42
CA GLN A 92 -7.19 -30.64 2.78
C GLN A 92 -7.48 -30.49 4.28
N ALA A 93 -6.49 -30.76 5.14
CA ALA A 93 -6.61 -30.57 6.58
C ALA A 93 -6.79 -29.09 6.95
N ALA A 94 -6.00 -28.19 6.37
CA ALA A 94 -6.07 -26.75 6.58
C ALA A 94 -7.45 -26.19 6.23
N ASN A 95 -8.00 -26.60 5.08
CA ASN A 95 -9.35 -26.26 4.68
C ASN A 95 -10.41 -26.80 5.65
N GLY A 96 -10.25 -28.03 6.14
CA GLY A 96 -11.14 -28.62 7.15
C GLY A 96 -11.11 -27.86 8.49
N PHE A 97 -9.92 -27.53 9.00
CA PHE A 97 -9.77 -26.72 10.22
C PHE A 97 -10.33 -25.30 10.06
N ARG A 98 -10.12 -24.68 8.89
CA ARG A 98 -10.69 -23.35 8.55
C ARG A 98 -12.22 -23.38 8.60
N LEU A 99 -12.86 -24.39 8.01
CA LEU A 99 -14.32 -24.56 8.06
C LEU A 99 -14.82 -24.83 9.49
N ALA A 100 -14.02 -25.53 10.31
CA ALA A 100 -14.30 -25.75 11.72
C ALA A 100 -13.96 -24.55 12.63
N LYS A 101 -13.44 -23.44 12.08
CA LYS A 101 -12.92 -22.26 12.80
C LYS A 101 -11.78 -22.55 13.79
N CYS A 102 -11.07 -23.66 13.60
CA CYS A 102 -9.85 -24.00 14.33
C CYS A 102 -8.65 -23.28 13.69
N TYR A 103 -8.66 -21.94 13.70
CA TYR A 103 -7.78 -21.12 12.87
C TYR A 103 -6.28 -21.36 13.11
N GLU A 104 -5.85 -21.61 14.36
CA GLU A 104 -4.44 -21.93 14.66
C GLU A 104 -3.98 -23.23 13.95
N LYS A 105 -4.78 -24.30 14.04
CA LYS A 105 -4.50 -25.56 13.32
C LYS A 105 -4.60 -25.39 11.80
N ALA A 106 -5.45 -24.50 11.31
CA ALA A 106 -5.56 -24.19 9.89
C ALA A 106 -4.30 -23.45 9.38
N LYS A 107 -3.81 -22.47 10.16
CA LYS A 107 -2.58 -21.71 9.90
C LYS A 107 -1.36 -22.63 9.81
N GLU A 108 -1.09 -23.42 10.85
CA GLU A 108 0.01 -24.40 10.87
C GLU A 108 -0.05 -25.37 9.67
N ALA A 109 -1.26 -25.81 9.31
CA ALA A 109 -1.45 -26.72 8.18
C ALA A 109 -1.19 -26.04 6.82
N PHE A 110 -1.56 -24.77 6.64
CA PHE A 110 -1.20 -23.99 5.46
C PHE A 110 0.32 -23.71 5.39
N GLU A 111 0.98 -23.44 6.51
CA GLU A 111 2.45 -23.31 6.56
C GLU A 111 3.15 -24.61 6.13
N LYS A 112 2.71 -25.76 6.65
CA LYS A 112 3.20 -27.08 6.22
C LYS A 112 2.93 -27.35 4.73
N ALA A 113 1.78 -26.91 4.20
CA ALA A 113 1.47 -27.01 2.77
C ALA A 113 2.40 -26.13 1.91
N SER A 114 2.64 -24.87 2.32
CA SER A 114 3.59 -23.97 1.64
C SER A 114 4.99 -24.58 1.57
N LYS A 115 5.53 -25.01 2.72
CA LYS A 115 6.82 -25.68 2.78
C LYS A 115 6.88 -26.91 1.88
N GLY A 116 5.77 -27.65 1.80
CA GLY A 116 5.63 -28.78 0.90
C GLY A 116 5.67 -28.40 -0.59
N GLN A 117 5.11 -27.24 -0.99
CA GLN A 117 5.24 -26.71 -2.35
C GLN A 117 6.66 -26.20 -2.65
N GLU A 118 7.33 -25.55 -1.69
CA GLU A 118 8.75 -25.13 -1.82
C GLU A 118 9.66 -26.34 -2.06
N MET A 119 9.45 -27.44 -1.32
CA MET A 119 10.16 -28.71 -1.51
C MET A 119 9.83 -29.43 -2.84
N LEU A 120 8.77 -29.02 -3.54
CA LEU A 120 8.38 -29.48 -4.88
C LEU A 120 8.79 -28.48 -5.98
N SER A 121 9.53 -27.42 -5.63
CA SER A 121 9.90 -26.32 -6.51
C SER A 121 8.70 -25.59 -7.15
N SER A 122 7.58 -25.43 -6.42
CA SER A 122 6.44 -24.58 -6.81
C SER A 122 6.29 -23.36 -5.88
N PRO A 123 7.18 -22.34 -5.98
CA PRO A 123 7.08 -21.13 -5.14
C PRO A 123 5.76 -20.37 -5.36
N TRP A 124 5.17 -20.42 -6.55
CA TRP A 124 3.88 -19.78 -6.85
C TRP A 124 2.72 -20.36 -6.04
N ASP A 125 2.68 -21.67 -5.82
CA ASP A 125 1.66 -22.32 -5.00
C ASP A 125 1.97 -22.23 -3.50
N ALA A 126 3.26 -22.21 -3.14
CA ALA A 126 3.71 -21.88 -1.79
C ALA A 126 3.18 -20.49 -1.35
N ALA A 127 3.34 -19.47 -2.20
CA ALA A 127 2.87 -18.12 -1.94
C ALA A 127 1.35 -18.06 -1.65
N LYS A 128 0.52 -18.83 -2.37
CA LYS A 128 -0.93 -18.92 -2.11
C LYS A 128 -1.24 -19.54 -0.75
N HIS A 129 -0.46 -20.53 -0.32
CA HIS A 129 -0.61 -21.12 1.00
C HIS A 129 -0.14 -20.16 2.09
N MET A 130 0.90 -19.35 1.86
CA MET A 130 1.29 -18.24 2.74
C MET A 130 0.18 -17.16 2.85
N GLU A 131 -0.43 -16.72 1.74
CA GLU A 131 -1.60 -15.83 1.79
C GLU A 131 -2.75 -16.47 2.59
N SER A 132 -2.95 -17.78 2.45
CA SER A 132 -3.98 -18.52 3.20
C SER A 132 -3.66 -18.56 4.70
N ALA A 133 -2.41 -18.81 5.09
CA ALA A 133 -1.96 -18.73 6.49
C ALA A 133 -2.14 -17.32 7.06
N ALA A 134 -1.81 -16.27 6.29
CA ALA A 134 -2.04 -14.88 6.67
C ALA A 134 -3.52 -14.58 6.98
N THR A 135 -4.45 -15.11 6.19
CA THR A 135 -5.90 -14.95 6.49
C THR A 135 -6.30 -15.65 7.80
N MET A 136 -5.66 -16.76 8.18
CA MET A 136 -5.92 -17.43 9.46
C MET A 136 -5.29 -16.68 10.64
N ALA A 137 -4.08 -16.14 10.48
CA ALA A 137 -3.46 -15.25 11.47
C ALA A 137 -4.31 -13.99 11.72
N LYS A 138 -4.97 -13.46 10.69
CA LYS A 138 -5.90 -12.33 10.82
C LYS A 138 -7.12 -12.67 11.68
N GLU A 139 -7.74 -13.83 11.46
CA GLU A 139 -8.89 -14.30 12.26
C GLU A 139 -8.52 -14.56 13.74
N LEU A 140 -7.23 -14.78 14.02
CA LEU A 140 -6.68 -14.91 15.38
C LEU A 140 -6.28 -13.57 16.01
N GLY A 141 -6.31 -12.46 15.26
CA GLY A 141 -5.82 -11.15 15.68
C GLY A 141 -4.29 -11.05 15.80
N ASN A 142 -3.53 -11.99 15.22
CA ASN A 142 -2.07 -11.98 15.27
C ASN A 142 -1.49 -11.13 14.13
N TRP A 143 -1.56 -9.81 14.31
CA TRP A 143 -1.14 -8.81 13.32
C TRP A 143 0.31 -8.94 12.86
N LYS A 144 1.21 -9.42 13.72
CA LYS A 144 2.60 -9.66 13.37
C LYS A 144 2.74 -10.78 12.34
N GLU A 145 2.13 -11.94 12.63
CA GLU A 145 2.14 -13.07 11.70
C GLU A 145 1.44 -12.75 10.37
N VAL A 146 0.39 -11.93 10.37
CA VAL A 146 -0.22 -11.43 9.11
C VAL A 146 0.81 -10.72 8.23
N ALA A 147 1.61 -9.81 8.80
CA ALA A 147 2.66 -9.12 8.05
C ALA A 147 3.75 -10.08 7.57
N ASP A 148 4.24 -10.96 8.46
CA ASP A 148 5.31 -11.90 8.16
C ASP A 148 4.92 -12.89 7.04
N PHE A 149 3.69 -13.41 7.05
CA PHE A 149 3.19 -14.31 6.00
C PHE A 149 2.96 -13.59 4.65
N TYR A 150 2.45 -12.36 4.63
CA TYR A 150 2.29 -11.62 3.38
C TYR A 150 3.64 -11.18 2.79
N ARG A 151 4.64 -10.87 3.61
CA ARG A 151 6.03 -10.68 3.16
C ARG A 151 6.60 -11.96 2.55
N ARG A 152 6.45 -13.12 3.21
CA ARG A 152 6.92 -14.40 2.64
C ARG A 152 6.20 -14.77 1.34
N ALA A 153 4.90 -14.47 1.21
CA ALA A 153 4.17 -14.63 -0.05
C ALA A 153 4.74 -13.72 -1.16
N SER A 154 5.07 -12.46 -0.82
CA SER A 154 5.68 -11.50 -1.74
C SER A 154 7.07 -11.95 -2.23
N GLU A 155 7.94 -12.40 -1.33
CA GLU A 155 9.24 -13.01 -1.66
C GLU A 155 9.08 -14.16 -2.66
N LEU A 156 8.19 -15.12 -2.38
CA LEU A 156 7.92 -16.28 -3.24
C LEU A 156 7.37 -15.88 -4.63
N TYR A 157 6.58 -14.80 -4.73
CA TYR A 157 6.15 -14.26 -6.02
C TYR A 157 7.29 -13.54 -6.78
N ASN A 158 8.21 -12.88 -6.07
CA ASN A 158 9.42 -12.30 -6.66
C ASN A 158 10.43 -13.37 -7.11
N GLU A 159 10.58 -14.48 -6.36
CA GLU A 159 11.32 -15.67 -6.79
C GLU A 159 10.77 -16.25 -8.13
N CYS A 160 9.46 -16.08 -8.40
CA CYS A 160 8.86 -16.43 -9.69
C CYS A 160 9.10 -15.41 -10.81
N GLY A 161 9.77 -14.28 -10.55
CA GLY A 161 9.88 -13.14 -11.46
C GLY A 161 8.56 -12.40 -11.67
N ARG A 162 7.69 -12.32 -10.65
CA ARG A 162 6.33 -11.78 -10.76
C ARG A 162 6.07 -10.66 -9.75
N ALA A 163 6.67 -9.49 -10.00
CA ALA A 163 6.58 -8.29 -9.17
C ALA A 163 5.13 -7.83 -8.86
N GLN A 164 4.22 -7.85 -9.85
CA GLN A 164 2.83 -7.46 -9.60
C GLN A 164 2.15 -8.36 -8.54
N PRO A 165 2.08 -9.71 -8.68
CA PRO A 165 1.58 -10.59 -7.62
C PRO A 165 2.26 -10.41 -6.25
N ALA A 166 3.56 -10.09 -6.22
CA ALA A 166 4.29 -9.81 -5.00
C ALA A 166 3.77 -8.53 -4.30
N SER A 167 3.64 -7.44 -5.06
CA SER A 167 3.03 -6.18 -4.61
C SER A 167 1.56 -6.36 -4.20
N ASP A 168 0.77 -7.12 -4.98
CA ASP A 168 -0.64 -7.43 -4.68
C ASP A 168 -0.78 -8.18 -3.34
N ALA A 169 0.16 -9.09 -3.01
CA ALA A 169 0.19 -9.79 -1.72
C ALA A 169 0.45 -8.83 -0.55
N LEU A 170 1.46 -7.95 -0.67
CA LEU A 170 1.74 -6.92 0.34
C LEU A 170 0.56 -5.94 0.51
N GLY A 171 -0.06 -5.51 -0.59
CA GLY A 171 -1.24 -4.64 -0.57
C GLY A 171 -2.48 -5.28 0.07
N LYS A 172 -2.68 -6.60 -0.05
CA LYS A 172 -3.69 -7.34 0.73
C LYS A 172 -3.34 -7.36 2.21
N GLY A 173 -2.07 -7.58 2.55
CA GLY A 173 -1.57 -7.55 3.93
C GLY A 173 -1.76 -6.20 4.59
N ALA A 174 -1.42 -5.11 3.89
CA ALA A 174 -1.62 -3.75 4.36
C ALA A 174 -3.10 -3.47 4.68
N ARG A 175 -4.02 -3.80 3.77
CA ARG A 175 -5.48 -3.68 3.99
C ARG A 175 -5.99 -4.57 5.12
N ALA A 176 -5.34 -5.70 5.38
CA ALA A 176 -5.67 -6.57 6.52
C ALA A 176 -5.22 -5.99 7.87
N LEU A 177 -4.27 -5.05 7.86
CA LEU A 177 -3.65 -4.45 9.05
C LEU A 177 -4.11 -3.02 9.36
N GLU A 178 -4.82 -2.32 8.46
CA GLU A 178 -5.26 -0.93 8.66
C GLU A 178 -5.93 -0.65 10.02
N ASP A 179 -6.74 -1.59 10.54
CA ASP A 179 -7.48 -1.40 11.79
C ASP A 179 -6.71 -1.93 13.03
N GLY A 180 -5.76 -2.84 12.85
CA GLY A 180 -5.09 -3.58 13.95
C GLY A 180 -3.62 -3.22 14.18
N ALA A 181 -2.91 -2.83 13.13
CA ALA A 181 -1.51 -2.40 13.16
C ALA A 181 -1.22 -1.41 12.01
N PRO A 182 -1.84 -0.21 12.01
CA PRO A 182 -1.77 0.76 10.91
C PRO A 182 -0.33 1.21 10.57
N ASP A 183 0.57 1.30 11.54
CA ASP A 183 2.00 1.59 11.30
C ASP A 183 2.72 0.50 10.50
N VAL A 184 2.28 -0.75 10.61
CA VAL A 184 2.79 -1.87 9.79
C VAL A 184 2.07 -1.89 8.43
N ALA A 185 0.81 -1.48 8.37
CA ALA A 185 0.08 -1.35 7.11
C ALA A 185 0.76 -0.36 6.14
N VAL A 186 1.19 0.81 6.63
CA VAL A 186 1.91 1.78 5.78
C VAL A 186 3.27 1.26 5.30
N GLN A 187 3.99 0.47 6.11
CA GLN A 187 5.23 -0.19 5.69
C GLN A 187 4.97 -1.19 4.55
N LEU A 188 3.94 -2.04 4.69
CA LEU A 188 3.60 -2.99 3.62
C LEU A 188 3.14 -2.27 2.34
N TYR A 189 2.46 -1.12 2.44
CA TYR A 189 2.15 -0.31 1.27
C TYR A 189 3.39 0.28 0.60
N THR A 190 4.36 0.81 1.35
CA THR A 190 5.60 1.36 0.76
C THR A 190 6.48 0.26 0.16
N GLU A 191 6.58 -0.91 0.80
CA GLU A 191 7.20 -2.11 0.24
C GLU A 191 6.51 -2.55 -1.07
N ALA A 192 5.17 -2.51 -1.12
CA ALA A 192 4.39 -2.84 -2.31
C ALA A 192 4.60 -1.86 -3.48
N CYS A 193 4.69 -0.56 -3.19
CA CYS A 193 5.03 0.46 -4.18
C CYS A 193 6.45 0.23 -4.74
N ALA A 194 7.44 0.03 -3.87
CA ALA A 194 8.84 -0.16 -4.27
C ALA A 194 9.01 -1.32 -5.28
N ILE A 195 8.36 -2.46 -5.04
CA ILE A 195 8.38 -3.61 -5.97
C ILE A 195 7.85 -3.25 -7.37
N LEU A 196 6.82 -2.39 -7.46
CA LEU A 196 6.28 -1.96 -8.74
C LEU A 196 7.16 -0.91 -9.42
N GLU A 197 7.80 -0.01 -8.67
CA GLU A 197 8.74 0.95 -9.24
C GLU A 197 10.01 0.28 -9.78
N GLU A 198 10.54 -0.72 -9.07
CA GLU A 198 11.69 -1.51 -9.53
C GLU A 198 11.41 -2.30 -10.82
N ASP A 199 10.15 -2.69 -11.06
CA ASP A 199 9.68 -3.37 -12.27
C ASP A 199 9.18 -2.41 -13.37
N GLY A 200 9.33 -1.08 -13.18
CA GLY A 200 8.91 -0.05 -14.15
C GLY A 200 7.39 0.04 -14.35
N LYS A 201 6.62 -0.20 -13.29
CA LYS A 201 5.15 -0.22 -13.26
C LYS A 201 4.57 0.81 -12.29
N GLU A 202 5.17 1.99 -12.23
CA GLU A 202 4.81 3.07 -11.30
C GLU A 202 3.31 3.43 -11.33
N GLN A 203 2.66 3.37 -12.51
CA GLN A 203 1.22 3.60 -12.65
C GLN A 203 0.37 2.67 -11.77
N MET A 204 0.84 1.44 -11.50
CA MET A 204 0.15 0.46 -10.66
C MET A 204 0.31 0.77 -9.16
N ALA A 205 1.34 1.54 -8.77
CA ALA A 205 1.57 1.94 -7.40
C ALA A 205 0.64 3.08 -6.93
N PHE A 206 -0.05 3.77 -7.85
CA PHE A 206 -0.82 4.99 -7.50
C PHE A 206 -1.89 4.75 -6.42
N ASP A 207 -2.63 3.65 -6.51
CA ASP A 207 -3.70 3.35 -5.54
C ASP A 207 -3.13 2.83 -4.20
N LEU A 208 -1.93 2.25 -4.20
CA LEU A 208 -1.20 1.88 -2.99
C LEU A 208 -0.69 3.12 -2.26
N TYR A 209 -0.17 4.12 -2.99
CA TYR A 209 0.19 5.42 -2.42
C TYR A 209 -1.03 6.18 -1.85
N ARG A 210 -2.18 6.16 -2.54
CA ARG A 210 -3.45 6.74 -2.03
C ARG A 210 -3.94 6.02 -0.77
N ASP A 211 -3.87 4.69 -0.76
CA ASP A 211 -4.19 3.88 0.42
C ASP A 211 -3.26 4.24 1.60
N ALA A 212 -1.94 4.31 1.39
CA ALA A 212 -0.97 4.72 2.42
C ALA A 212 -1.21 6.14 2.95
N ALA A 213 -1.45 7.11 2.05
CA ALA A 213 -1.80 8.48 2.43
C ALA A 213 -3.06 8.52 3.30
N ARG A 214 -4.10 7.74 2.96
CA ARG A 214 -5.30 7.60 3.81
C ARG A 214 -4.95 7.11 5.22
N VAL A 215 -4.05 6.15 5.36
CA VAL A 215 -3.67 5.60 6.68
C VAL A 215 -2.86 6.63 7.48
N TYR A 216 -1.85 7.29 6.89
CA TYR A 216 -1.11 8.35 7.59
C TYR A 216 -2.03 9.51 8.05
N LEU A 217 -3.03 9.90 7.23
CA LEU A 217 -4.03 10.89 7.63
C LEU A 217 -4.97 10.42 8.74
N LYS A 218 -5.28 9.12 8.83
CA LYS A 218 -6.00 8.55 9.99
C LYS A 218 -5.15 8.57 11.27
N LEU A 219 -3.83 8.43 11.13
CA LEU A 219 -2.85 8.45 12.22
C LEU A 219 -2.41 9.86 12.63
N GLU A 220 -2.93 10.90 11.98
CA GLU A 220 -2.53 12.31 12.18
C GLU A 220 -1.04 12.58 11.91
N LYS A 221 -0.39 11.68 11.14
CA LYS A 221 1.00 11.79 10.67
C LYS A 221 1.06 12.60 9.38
N TYR A 222 0.86 13.90 9.50
CA TYR A 222 0.68 14.78 8.34
C TYR A 222 1.94 14.94 7.47
N GLU A 223 3.14 14.97 8.05
CA GLU A 223 4.41 15.04 7.31
C GLU A 223 4.65 13.78 6.46
N ASP A 224 4.44 12.59 7.04
CA ASP A 224 4.49 11.31 6.32
C ASP A 224 3.42 11.26 5.21
N ALA A 225 2.21 11.76 5.49
CA ALA A 225 1.11 11.83 4.53
C ALA A 225 1.42 12.77 3.35
N ALA A 226 2.05 13.91 3.59
CA ALA A 226 2.50 14.81 2.53
C ALA A 226 3.65 14.19 1.71
N THR A 227 4.60 13.52 2.39
CA THR A 227 5.73 12.85 1.76
C THR A 227 5.28 11.74 0.80
N ILE A 228 4.34 10.89 1.23
CA ILE A 228 3.83 9.80 0.38
C ILE A 228 2.98 10.31 -0.80
N LEU A 229 2.35 11.48 -0.66
CA LEU A 229 1.69 12.18 -1.77
C LEU A 229 2.70 12.78 -2.77
N ILE A 230 3.85 13.25 -2.30
CA ILE A 230 4.96 13.67 -3.18
C ILE A 230 5.53 12.45 -3.91
N SER A 231 5.71 11.30 -3.26
CA SER A 231 6.10 10.05 -3.93
C SER A 231 5.10 9.64 -5.03
N LEU A 232 3.79 9.75 -4.77
CA LEU A 232 2.75 9.57 -5.80
C LEU A 232 2.91 10.53 -6.99
N ALA A 233 3.26 11.79 -6.73
CA ALA A 233 3.44 12.78 -7.78
C ALA A 233 4.66 12.46 -8.67
N LEU A 234 5.76 11.99 -8.09
CA LEU A 234 6.97 11.56 -8.80
C LEU A 234 6.73 10.25 -9.59
N ALA A 235 6.00 9.30 -9.02
CA ALA A 235 5.54 8.11 -9.74
C ALA A 235 4.63 8.48 -10.93
N ALA A 236 3.78 9.50 -10.76
CA ALA A 236 2.92 10.00 -11.83
C ALA A 236 3.70 10.74 -12.94
N ASP A 237 4.76 11.46 -12.60
CA ASP A 237 5.65 12.13 -13.56
C ASP A 237 6.31 11.13 -14.52
N LYS A 238 6.90 10.05 -13.97
CA LYS A 238 7.51 8.95 -14.74
C LYS A 238 6.55 8.30 -15.75
N CYS A 239 5.24 8.30 -15.46
CA CYS A 239 4.19 7.78 -16.34
C CYS A 239 3.55 8.85 -17.26
N SER A 240 4.07 10.08 -17.28
CA SER A 240 3.46 11.23 -17.96
C SER A 240 2.01 11.52 -17.52
N ALA A 241 1.63 11.09 -16.30
CA ALA A 241 0.28 11.17 -15.76
C ALA A 241 0.02 12.52 -15.07
N THR A 242 0.18 13.60 -15.82
CA THR A 242 0.17 15.01 -15.37
C THR A 242 -1.00 15.37 -14.45
N HIS A 243 -2.21 14.89 -14.74
CA HIS A 243 -3.39 15.15 -13.90
C HIS A 243 -3.29 14.49 -12.51
N SER A 244 -2.72 13.28 -12.42
CA SER A 244 -2.47 12.61 -11.13
C SER A 244 -1.37 13.32 -10.36
N GLN A 245 -0.28 13.70 -11.03
CA GLN A 245 0.84 14.46 -10.47
C GLN A 245 0.36 15.78 -9.85
N CYS A 246 -0.36 16.61 -10.61
CA CYS A 246 -0.81 17.92 -10.14
C CYS A 246 -1.80 17.83 -8.96
N LYS A 247 -2.67 16.81 -8.95
CA LYS A 247 -3.55 16.53 -7.81
C LYS A 247 -2.78 16.11 -6.56
N ALA A 248 -1.74 15.29 -6.73
CA ALA A 248 -0.92 14.80 -5.62
C ALA A 248 -0.12 15.95 -4.97
N TYR A 249 0.49 16.84 -5.76
CA TYR A 249 1.14 18.06 -5.24
C TYR A 249 0.17 18.99 -4.49
N LEU A 250 -0.99 19.32 -5.06
CA LEU A 250 -2.00 20.12 -4.34
C LEU A 250 -2.48 19.43 -3.06
N SER A 251 -2.58 18.10 -3.07
CA SER A 251 -2.96 17.33 -1.88
C SER A 251 -1.90 17.43 -0.78
N ALA A 252 -0.60 17.35 -1.10
CA ALA A 252 0.48 17.51 -0.12
C ALA A 252 0.48 18.92 0.51
N ILE A 253 0.28 19.97 -0.28
CA ILE A 253 0.20 21.37 0.21
C ILE A 253 -1.01 21.55 1.14
N ILE A 254 -2.18 20.99 0.78
CA ILE A 254 -3.38 21.00 1.64
C ILE A 254 -3.13 20.26 2.96
N VAL A 255 -2.35 19.17 2.96
CA VAL A 255 -2.01 18.43 4.18
C VAL A 255 -1.13 19.26 5.13
N TYR A 256 -0.09 19.94 4.61
CA TYR A 256 0.74 20.84 5.45
C TYR A 256 -0.06 22.01 6.03
N LEU A 257 -0.94 22.64 5.22
CA LEU A 257 -1.84 23.70 5.71
C LEU A 257 -2.82 23.21 6.79
N TYR A 258 -3.36 21.99 6.64
CA TYR A 258 -4.20 21.37 7.66
C TYR A 258 -3.44 21.06 8.95
N ALA A 259 -2.15 20.73 8.85
CA ALA A 259 -1.23 20.52 9.98
C ALA A 259 -0.74 21.83 10.63
N HIS A 260 -1.19 23.00 10.15
CA HIS A 260 -0.78 24.34 10.57
C HIS A 260 0.70 24.69 10.26
N ASP A 261 1.39 23.89 9.44
CA ASP A 261 2.76 24.20 9.02
C ASP A 261 2.75 25.00 7.72
N PHE A 262 2.52 26.31 7.85
CA PHE A 262 2.47 27.22 6.71
C PHE A 262 3.84 27.32 6.01
N LYS A 263 4.95 27.35 6.76
CA LYS A 263 6.30 27.48 6.20
C LYS A 263 6.68 26.26 5.35
N GLN A 264 6.35 25.05 5.80
CA GLN A 264 6.54 23.83 5.01
C GLN A 264 5.54 23.72 3.84
N ALA A 265 4.31 24.23 3.97
CA ALA A 265 3.35 24.30 2.86
C ALA A 265 3.83 25.22 1.72
N GLU A 266 4.35 26.40 2.07
CA GLU A 266 4.93 27.37 1.12
C GLU A 266 6.18 26.79 0.45
N LYS A 267 7.10 26.21 1.22
CA LYS A 267 8.27 25.51 0.67
C LYS A 267 7.87 24.41 -0.31
N CYS A 268 6.93 23.55 0.07
CA CYS A 268 6.40 22.49 -0.78
C CYS A 268 5.81 23.05 -2.09
N TYR A 269 5.09 24.18 -2.03
CA TYR A 269 4.57 24.85 -3.22
C TYR A 269 5.67 25.41 -4.12
N ASN A 270 6.68 26.09 -3.55
CA ASN A 270 7.81 26.65 -4.29
C ASN A 270 8.62 25.56 -5.02
N ASP A 271 8.83 24.41 -4.37
CA ASP A 271 9.44 23.22 -4.97
C ASP A 271 8.55 22.65 -6.10
N CYS A 272 7.24 22.49 -5.87
CA CYS A 272 6.31 21.99 -6.89
C CYS A 272 6.18 22.93 -8.10
N CYS A 273 6.31 24.23 -7.91
CA CYS A 273 6.26 25.24 -8.97
C CYS A 273 7.47 25.22 -9.92
N GLN A 274 8.56 24.52 -9.57
CA GLN A 274 9.64 24.25 -10.52
C GLN A 274 9.20 23.29 -11.65
N VAL A 275 8.09 22.55 -11.46
CA VAL A 275 7.49 21.71 -12.50
C VAL A 275 6.50 22.53 -13.32
N GLU A 276 6.86 22.88 -14.56
CA GLU A 276 6.03 23.72 -15.46
C GLU A 276 4.58 23.21 -15.61
N VAL A 277 4.41 21.88 -15.62
CA VAL A 277 3.09 21.22 -15.69
C VAL A 277 2.22 21.60 -14.50
N PHE A 278 2.78 21.63 -13.29
CA PHE A 278 2.06 22.03 -12.09
C PHE A 278 1.82 23.54 -12.05
N LEU A 279 2.84 24.35 -12.35
CA LEU A 279 2.77 25.81 -12.37
C LEU A 279 1.62 26.33 -13.26
N ASN A 280 1.45 25.73 -14.44
CA ASN A 280 0.41 26.11 -15.40
C ASN A 280 -0.96 25.43 -15.15
N SER A 281 -1.08 24.56 -14.15
CA SER A 281 -2.31 23.80 -13.87
C SER A 281 -3.34 24.55 -13.03
N ASP A 282 -4.60 24.09 -13.07
CA ASP A 282 -5.63 24.54 -12.12
C ASP A 282 -5.25 24.25 -10.66
N GLN A 283 -4.48 23.18 -10.43
CA GLN A 283 -4.04 22.77 -9.11
C GLN A 283 -2.96 23.72 -8.56
N GLY A 284 -1.98 24.11 -9.38
CA GLY A 284 -0.98 25.13 -9.02
C GLY A 284 -1.64 26.48 -8.73
N ARG A 285 -2.54 26.94 -9.61
CA ARG A 285 -3.33 28.16 -9.39
C ARG A 285 -4.22 28.10 -8.14
N CYS A 286 -4.73 26.93 -7.79
CA CYS A 286 -5.49 26.71 -6.56
C CYS A 286 -4.61 26.76 -5.31
N ALA A 287 -3.41 26.15 -5.36
CA ALA A 287 -2.45 26.17 -4.26
C ALA A 287 -1.95 27.60 -3.97
N GLY A 288 -1.54 28.34 -5.01
CA GLY A 288 -1.08 29.72 -4.87
C GLY A 288 -2.15 30.64 -4.25
N LYS A 289 -3.41 30.56 -4.70
CA LYS A 289 -4.52 31.29 -4.08
C LYS A 289 -4.75 30.93 -2.62
N LEU A 290 -4.65 29.63 -2.29
CA LEU A 290 -4.84 29.17 -0.92
C LEU A 290 -3.73 29.73 -0.01
N LEU A 291 -2.47 29.69 -0.45
CA LEU A 291 -1.33 30.25 0.28
C LEU A 291 -1.43 31.77 0.45
N SER A 292 -1.78 32.52 -0.60
CA SER A 292 -2.01 33.98 -0.49
C SER A 292 -3.08 34.30 0.53
N ALA A 293 -4.21 33.60 0.52
CA ALA A 293 -5.29 33.82 1.49
C ALA A 293 -4.86 33.52 2.94
N TYR A 294 -3.97 32.54 3.16
CA TYR A 294 -3.37 32.28 4.47
C TYR A 294 -2.40 33.40 4.90
N ALA A 295 -1.55 33.90 4.01
CA ALA A 295 -0.62 35.00 4.28
C ALA A 295 -1.36 36.32 4.59
N ASP A 296 -2.42 36.63 3.83
CA ASP A 296 -3.27 37.81 4.04
C ASP A 296 -4.17 37.69 5.28
N GLY A 297 -4.36 36.48 5.80
CA GLY A 297 -5.28 36.16 6.88
C GLY A 297 -6.77 36.16 6.47
N ASP A 298 -7.09 36.04 5.17
CA ASP A 298 -8.47 36.04 4.67
C ASP A 298 -9.15 34.68 4.87
N VAL A 299 -9.76 34.54 6.05
CA VAL A 299 -10.58 33.38 6.46
C VAL A 299 -11.69 33.04 5.46
N GLU A 300 -12.29 34.01 4.77
CA GLU A 300 -13.39 33.76 3.84
C GLU A 300 -12.88 33.31 2.46
N ASP A 301 -11.72 33.79 2.00
CA ASP A 301 -11.09 33.24 0.80
C ASP A 301 -10.55 31.82 1.03
N ILE A 302 -9.96 31.52 2.20
CA ILE A 302 -9.54 30.15 2.53
C ILE A 302 -10.72 29.16 2.44
N LYS A 303 -11.89 29.53 2.99
CA LYS A 303 -13.13 28.72 2.87
C LYS A 303 -13.59 28.59 1.41
N ARG A 304 -13.54 29.68 0.64
CA ARG A 304 -13.95 29.73 -0.77
C ARG A 304 -13.06 28.84 -1.66
N VAL A 305 -11.73 28.93 -1.52
CA VAL A 305 -10.77 28.16 -2.32
C VAL A 305 -10.80 26.68 -1.93
N SER A 306 -10.87 26.36 -0.63
CA SER A 306 -10.96 24.96 -0.16
C SER A 306 -12.26 24.24 -0.55
N GLN A 307 -13.31 24.98 -0.91
CA GLN A 307 -14.57 24.44 -1.44
C GLN A 307 -14.66 24.44 -2.97
N SER A 308 -13.60 24.87 -3.67
CA SER A 308 -13.57 24.94 -5.13
C SER A 308 -13.76 23.58 -5.82
N SER A 309 -14.10 23.61 -7.12
CA SER A 309 -14.18 22.41 -7.96
C SER A 309 -12.83 21.70 -8.08
N THR A 310 -11.71 22.45 -8.13
CA THR A 310 -10.35 21.88 -8.17
C THR A 310 -10.08 20.99 -6.96
N VAL A 311 -10.42 21.47 -5.75
CA VAL A 311 -10.29 20.69 -4.50
C VAL A 311 -11.30 19.56 -4.45
N SER A 312 -12.55 19.79 -4.88
CA SER A 312 -13.61 18.78 -4.91
C SER A 312 -13.36 17.61 -5.87
N ASN A 313 -12.32 17.71 -6.73
CA ASN A 313 -11.87 16.66 -7.64
C ASN A 313 -10.65 15.86 -7.12
N LEU A 314 -10.21 16.10 -5.88
CA LEU A 314 -9.13 15.36 -5.21
C LEU A 314 -9.61 14.04 -4.58
N ASP A 315 -8.70 13.28 -3.98
CA ASP A 315 -9.03 12.08 -3.23
C ASP A 315 -9.91 12.39 -2.00
N HIS A 316 -10.86 11.50 -1.67
CA HIS A 316 -11.94 11.78 -0.71
C HIS A 316 -11.45 12.23 0.68
N MET A 317 -10.32 11.68 1.17
CA MET A 317 -9.76 12.11 2.47
C MET A 317 -9.19 13.53 2.40
N ILE A 318 -8.58 13.91 1.26
CA ILE A 318 -8.05 15.25 1.02
C ILE A 318 -9.21 16.27 0.96
N ILE A 319 -10.30 15.92 0.27
CA ILE A 319 -11.54 16.73 0.28
C ILE A 319 -12.05 16.93 1.71
N LYS A 320 -12.01 15.89 2.55
CA LYS A 320 -12.51 15.94 3.94
C LYS A 320 -11.67 16.86 4.83
N ILE A 321 -10.34 16.87 4.69
CA ILE A 321 -9.47 17.81 5.45
C ILE A 321 -9.54 19.22 4.88
N ALA A 322 -9.57 19.39 3.54
CA ALA A 322 -9.65 20.69 2.90
C ALA A 322 -10.92 21.46 3.32
N ARG A 323 -12.08 20.77 3.38
CA ARG A 323 -13.36 21.36 3.83
C ARG A 323 -13.38 21.81 5.30
N LYS A 324 -12.37 21.46 6.10
CA LYS A 324 -12.21 21.97 7.46
C LYS A 324 -11.40 23.27 7.51
N LEU A 325 -10.69 23.64 6.44
CA LEU A 325 -9.86 24.84 6.40
C LEU A 325 -10.74 26.11 6.41
N PRO A 326 -10.29 27.21 7.06
CA PRO A 326 -9.06 27.30 7.83
C PRO A 326 -9.12 26.55 9.17
N THR A 327 -8.01 25.91 9.52
CA THR A 327 -7.78 25.31 10.84
C THR A 327 -6.63 26.03 11.54
N GLY A 328 -6.76 26.29 12.84
CA GLY A 328 -5.74 27.00 13.65
C GLY A 328 -5.94 28.53 13.66
N ASP A 329 -4.99 29.26 14.24
CA ASP A 329 -5.03 30.72 14.34
C ASP A 329 -4.40 31.38 13.10
N VAL A 330 -5.24 31.61 12.10
CA VAL A 330 -4.87 32.33 10.86
C VAL A 330 -4.44 33.77 11.13
N SER A 331 -4.89 34.39 12.23
CA SER A 331 -4.52 35.77 12.56
C SER A 331 -3.12 35.89 13.16
N ALA A 332 -2.66 34.85 13.87
CA ALA A 332 -1.29 34.76 14.35
C ALA A 332 -0.28 34.64 13.19
N LEU A 333 -0.57 33.79 12.19
CA LEU A 333 0.29 33.60 11.01
C LEU A 333 0.58 34.91 10.28
N LYS A 334 -0.43 35.77 10.11
CA LYS A 334 -0.26 37.10 9.51
C LYS A 334 0.72 37.97 10.30
N ASN A 335 0.61 37.98 11.63
CA ASN A 335 1.48 38.77 12.49
C ASN A 335 2.92 38.25 12.54
N GLU A 336 3.15 36.97 12.25
CA GLU A 336 4.49 36.39 12.07
C GLU A 336 5.06 36.74 10.70
N ALA A 337 4.26 36.60 9.62
CA ALA A 337 4.67 36.98 8.27
C ALA A 337 5.00 38.48 8.14
N MET A 338 4.34 39.36 8.91
CA MET A 338 4.70 40.78 8.96
C MET A 338 6.03 41.03 9.68
N LYS A 339 6.40 40.24 10.69
CA LYS A 339 7.69 40.36 11.39
C LYS A 339 8.86 39.85 10.57
N ASP A 340 8.68 38.72 9.87
CA ASP A 340 9.70 38.16 8.97
C ASP A 340 9.96 39.07 7.74
N ASN A 341 9.12 40.09 7.50
CA ASN A 341 9.28 41.14 6.49
C ASN A 341 9.75 42.49 7.05
N GLU A 342 9.88 42.63 8.38
CA GLU A 342 10.40 43.81 9.08
C GLU A 342 11.87 43.59 9.50
N ASP A 343 12.69 43.02 8.60
CA ASP A 343 14.14 43.20 8.70
C ASP A 343 14.43 44.71 8.62
N PRO A 344 15.12 45.31 9.62
CA PRO A 344 15.33 46.74 9.65
C PRO A 344 16.21 47.16 8.47
N LEU A 345 15.69 48.03 7.61
CA LEU A 345 16.50 48.76 6.64
C LEU A 345 17.56 49.54 7.41
N ASP A 346 18.81 49.12 7.26
CA ASP A 346 19.97 49.71 7.94
C ASP A 346 20.23 51.10 7.33
N GLU A 347 19.78 52.17 8.01
CA GLU A 347 19.89 53.55 7.50
C GLU A 347 21.34 54.08 7.46
N ASP A 348 22.33 53.32 7.96
CA ASP A 348 23.74 53.73 8.00
C ASP A 348 24.51 53.54 6.66
N ASP A 349 23.92 52.94 5.61
CA ASP A 349 24.59 52.75 4.29
C ASP A 349 24.47 53.97 3.34
N LEU A 350 24.19 55.17 3.90
CA LEU A 350 24.06 56.45 3.17
C LEU A 350 24.81 57.62 3.84
N THR A 351 26.10 57.44 4.18
CA THR A 351 27.02 58.57 4.49
C THR A 351 28.41 58.43 3.86
#